data_AF-A0A7V6Q1R1-F1
#
_entry.id   AF-A0A7V6Q1R1-F1
#
_cell.length_a   1.000
_cell.length_b   1.000
_cell.length_c   1.000
_cell.angle_alpha   90.00
_cell.angle_beta   90.00
_cell.angle_gamma   90.00
#
_symmetry.space_group_name_H-M   'P 1'
#
loop_
_entity.id
_entity.type
_entity.pdbx_description
1 polymer ?
#
loop_
_entity_poly.entity_id
_entity_poly.type
_entity_poly.pdbx_seq_one_letter_code
_entity_poly.pdbx_strand_id
1 'polypeptide(L)'
;MPFDIKSFLSILANQQWYKGQIISVYEVPPQKARFASLTPPLPRKIESYLTAKDIQLYSHQTEVIRKVREGKNVVLTTATASGKSLAFILPVLEKFCYDKNATALFLYPMKALSYDQLKSLYDVERDMGLALNAASMAQMSPF
;
A
#
# COMPACT_ATOMS: atom_id res chain seq x y z
N MET A 1 -13.73 26.78 14.56
CA MET A 1 -12.26 26.65 14.61
C MET A 1 -11.88 25.26 14.08
N PRO A 2 -10.80 25.12 13.31
CA PRO A 2 -10.32 23.78 12.93
C PRO A 2 -9.95 22.99 14.18
N PHE A 3 -10.25 21.69 14.16
CA PHE A 3 -9.94 20.77 15.26
C PHE A 3 -8.42 20.59 15.36
N ASP A 4 -7.86 20.86 16.54
CA ASP A 4 -6.45 20.63 16.87
C ASP A 4 -6.36 19.65 18.04
N ILE A 5 -5.47 18.66 17.92
CA ILE A 5 -5.31 17.59 18.92
C ILE A 5 -4.88 18.18 20.26
N LYS A 6 -4.01 19.21 20.28
CA LYS A 6 -3.54 19.83 21.53
C LYS A 6 -4.69 20.54 22.25
N SER A 7 -5.54 21.23 21.49
CA SER A 7 -6.77 21.85 21.99
C SER A 7 -7.76 20.81 22.53
N PHE A 8 -7.96 19.69 21.82
CA PHE A 8 -8.81 18.59 22.29
C PHE A 8 -8.29 17.97 23.60
N LEU A 9 -6.99 17.68 23.68
CA LEU A 9 -6.37 17.15 24.90
C LEU A 9 -6.54 18.13 26.07
N SER A 10 -6.42 19.43 25.81
CA SER A 10 -6.63 20.48 26.82
C SER A 10 -8.08 20.50 27.32
N ILE A 11 -9.06 20.37 26.42
CA ILE A 11 -10.49 20.27 26.80
C ILE A 11 -10.73 19.03 27.65
N LEU A 12 -10.18 17.89 27.23
CA LEU A 12 -10.36 16.60 27.88
C LEU A 12 -9.73 16.59 29.29
N ALA A 13 -8.52 17.11 29.43
CA ALA A 13 -7.80 17.21 30.71
C ALA A 13 -8.51 18.10 31.74
N ASN A 14 -9.32 19.06 31.27
CA ASN A 14 -10.09 19.96 32.12
C ASN A 14 -11.52 19.47 32.42
N GLN A 15 -11.95 18.34 31.86
CA GLN A 15 -13.25 17.76 32.21
C GLN A 15 -13.25 17.21 33.62
N GLN A 16 -14.25 17.56 34.41
CA GLN A 16 -14.38 17.12 35.81
C GLN A 16 -14.31 15.57 35.95
N TRP A 17 -14.84 14.85 34.97
CA TRP A 17 -14.88 13.38 34.94
C TRP A 17 -13.60 12.71 34.41
N TYR A 18 -12.66 13.47 33.83
CA TYR A 18 -11.45 12.94 33.20
C TYR A 18 -10.14 13.56 33.71
N LYS A 19 -10.26 14.59 34.54
CA LYS A 19 -9.12 15.28 35.16
C LYS A 19 -8.23 14.29 35.91
N GLY A 20 -6.93 14.36 35.64
CA GLY A 20 -5.92 13.50 36.28
C GLY A 20 -5.80 12.08 35.73
N GLN A 21 -6.55 11.70 34.68
CA GLN A 21 -6.46 10.36 34.08
C GLN A 21 -5.39 10.24 32.98
N ILE A 22 -4.89 11.35 32.43
CA ILE A 22 -3.81 11.35 31.44
C ILE A 22 -2.48 11.25 32.17
N ILE A 23 -1.83 10.08 32.09
CA ILE A 23 -0.54 9.82 32.76
C ILE A 23 0.64 10.36 31.94
N SER A 24 0.58 10.24 30.60
CA SER A 24 1.66 10.67 29.71
C SER A 24 1.13 10.96 28.31
N VAL A 25 1.75 11.91 27.62
CA VAL A 25 1.50 12.22 26.21
C VAL A 25 2.82 12.13 25.45
N TYR A 26 2.84 11.34 24.38
CA TYR A 26 3.98 11.19 23.50
C TYR A 26 3.63 11.69 22.11
N GLU A 27 4.32 12.74 21.65
CA GLU A 27 4.18 13.27 20.30
C GLU A 27 5.26 12.65 19.41
N VAL A 28 4.85 11.87 18.40
CA VAL A 28 5.77 11.34 17.39
C VAL A 28 5.97 12.42 16.33
N PRO A 29 7.21 12.88 16.08
CA PRO A 29 7.44 13.96 15.13
C PRO A 29 7.08 13.52 13.70
N PRO A 30 6.58 14.46 12.86
CA PRO A 30 6.28 14.15 11.47
C PRO A 30 7.56 13.78 10.71
N GLN A 31 7.45 12.80 9.82
CA GLN A 31 8.54 12.38 8.97
C GLN A 31 8.29 12.81 7.53
N LYS A 32 9.31 13.40 6.88
CA LYS A 32 9.23 13.75 5.46
C LYS A 32 9.24 12.48 4.61
N ALA A 33 8.40 12.49 3.57
CA ALA A 33 8.43 11.48 2.52
C ALA A 33 9.81 11.38 1.87
N ARG A 34 10.27 10.16 1.60
CA ARG A 34 11.49 9.87 0.85
C ARG A 34 11.12 9.13 -0.43
N PHE A 35 11.29 9.78 -1.56
CA PHE A 35 11.03 9.24 -2.90
C PHE A 35 12.31 8.74 -3.57
N ALA A 36 12.16 7.85 -4.53
CA ALA A 36 13.26 7.39 -5.37
C ALA A 36 12.75 6.99 -6.76
N SER A 37 13.66 6.97 -7.74
CA SER A 37 13.41 6.45 -9.08
C SER A 37 13.99 5.04 -9.25
N LEU A 38 13.55 4.33 -10.29
CA LEU A 38 14.04 3.00 -10.63
C LEU A 38 14.97 3.06 -11.84
N THR A 39 16.00 2.22 -11.82
CA THR A 39 16.86 1.96 -12.98
C THR A 39 17.11 0.44 -13.05
N PRO A 40 16.70 -0.23 -14.14
CA PRO A 40 15.91 0.30 -15.27
C PRO A 40 14.54 0.82 -14.82
N PRO A 41 13.87 1.70 -15.60
CA PRO A 41 12.52 2.17 -15.28
C PRO A 41 11.50 1.03 -15.29
N LEU A 42 10.27 1.30 -14.85
CA LEU A 42 9.16 0.36 -14.98
C LEU A 42 8.66 0.34 -16.43
N PRO A 43 7.98 -0.72 -16.88
CA PRO A 43 7.27 -0.73 -18.16
C PRO A 43 6.38 0.51 -18.34
N ARG A 44 6.37 1.09 -19.55
CA ARG A 44 5.63 2.32 -19.87
C ARG A 44 4.16 2.29 -19.42
N LYS A 45 3.48 1.13 -19.52
CA LYS A 45 2.10 0.96 -19.04
C LYS A 45 1.96 1.27 -17.55
N ILE A 46 2.91 0.80 -16.74
CA ILE A 46 2.93 1.04 -15.29
C ILE A 46 3.27 2.51 -15.01
N GLU A 47 4.25 3.08 -15.72
CA GLU A 47 4.59 4.49 -15.55
C GLU A 47 3.40 5.42 -15.89
N SER A 48 2.67 5.13 -16.98
CA SER A 48 1.45 5.85 -17.34
C SER A 48 0.36 5.73 -16.27
N TYR A 49 0.16 4.54 -15.70
CA TYR A 49 -0.76 4.35 -14.58
C TYR A 49 -0.38 5.18 -13.36
N LEU A 50 0.90 5.13 -12.94
CA LEU A 50 1.39 5.89 -11.79
C LEU A 50 1.24 7.39 -12.01
N THR A 51 1.55 7.88 -13.22
CA THR A 51 1.42 9.29 -13.60
C THR A 51 -0.04 9.74 -13.58
N ALA A 52 -0.95 8.95 -14.15
CA ALA A 52 -2.38 9.26 -14.18
C ALA A 52 -3.02 9.32 -12.77
N LYS A 53 -2.41 8.65 -11.79
CA LYS A 53 -2.85 8.64 -10.39
C LYS A 53 -2.07 9.64 -9.51
N ASP A 54 -1.16 10.42 -10.08
CA ASP A 54 -0.24 11.31 -9.34
C ASP A 54 0.55 10.58 -8.25
N ILE A 55 1.02 9.36 -8.55
CA ILE A 55 1.76 8.52 -7.62
C ILE A 55 3.26 8.63 -7.89
N GLN A 56 3.98 9.13 -6.88
CA GLN A 56 5.44 9.06 -6.81
C GLN A 56 5.87 7.89 -5.93
N LEU A 57 6.86 7.10 -6.38
CA LEU A 57 7.30 5.94 -5.63
C LEU A 57 8.15 6.32 -4.42
N TYR A 58 7.76 5.80 -3.26
CA TYR A 58 8.60 5.89 -2.08
C TYR A 58 9.86 5.02 -2.24
N SER A 59 10.94 5.47 -1.61
CA SER A 59 12.24 4.78 -1.54
C SER A 59 12.10 3.29 -1.21
N HIS A 60 11.31 2.94 -0.19
CA HIS A 60 11.08 1.55 0.20
C HIS A 60 10.39 0.73 -0.92
N GLN A 61 9.46 1.30 -1.69
CA GLN A 61 8.80 0.60 -2.80
C GLN A 61 9.81 0.31 -3.91
N THR A 62 10.66 1.28 -4.26
CA THR A 62 11.70 1.08 -5.27
C THR A 62 12.73 0.04 -4.84
N GLU A 63 13.03 -0.03 -3.54
CA GLU A 63 13.94 -1.02 -2.99
C GLU A 63 13.37 -2.44 -3.09
N VAL A 64 12.09 -2.63 -2.76
CA VAL A 64 11.42 -3.93 -2.98
C VAL A 64 11.53 -4.35 -4.44
N ILE A 65 11.17 -3.47 -5.37
CA ILE A 65 11.20 -3.77 -6.82
C ILE A 65 12.61 -4.18 -7.27
N ARG A 66 13.64 -3.44 -6.83
CA ARG A 66 15.04 -3.76 -7.15
C ARG A 66 15.45 -5.15 -6.63
N LYS A 67 15.14 -5.46 -5.37
CA LYS A 67 15.46 -6.76 -4.77
C LYS A 67 14.72 -7.91 -5.45
N VAL A 68 13.46 -7.71 -5.83
CA VAL A 68 12.68 -8.72 -6.57
C VAL A 68 13.25 -8.95 -7.97
N ARG A 69 13.69 -7.89 -8.68
CA ARG A 69 14.38 -8.02 -9.98
C ARG A 69 15.71 -8.77 -9.87
N GLU A 70 16.39 -8.70 -8.72
CA GLU A 70 17.57 -9.50 -8.39
C GLU A 70 17.24 -10.97 -8.02
N GLY A 71 15.96 -11.38 -8.08
CA GLY A 71 15.52 -12.71 -7.70
C GLY A 71 15.48 -12.98 -6.20
N LYS A 72 15.48 -11.92 -5.36
CA LYS A 72 15.51 -12.05 -3.90
C LYS A 72 14.12 -12.09 -3.29
N ASN A 73 13.98 -12.86 -2.22
CA ASN A 73 12.83 -12.80 -1.31
C ASN A 73 12.94 -11.56 -0.43
N VAL A 74 11.81 -10.87 -0.22
CA VAL A 74 11.76 -9.59 0.50
C VAL A 74 10.75 -9.64 1.63
N VAL A 75 11.17 -9.21 2.82
CA VAL A 75 10.28 -8.89 3.95
C VAL A 75 10.25 -7.39 4.10
N LEU A 76 9.07 -6.78 3.93
CA LEU A 76 8.87 -5.34 4.06
C LEU A 76 8.26 -4.99 5.41
N THR A 77 9.02 -4.34 6.28
CA THR A 77 8.55 -3.86 7.59
C THR A 77 8.30 -2.35 7.53
N THR A 78 7.05 -1.97 7.29
CA THR A 78 6.63 -0.56 7.25
C THR A 78 5.37 -0.33 8.08
N ALA A 79 5.14 0.93 8.47
CA ALA A 79 3.93 1.32 9.18
C ALA A 79 2.66 1.09 8.32
N THR A 80 1.51 0.99 8.99
CA THR A 80 0.21 1.02 8.30
C THR A 80 0.08 2.32 7.49
N ALA A 81 -0.64 2.24 6.36
CA ALA A 81 -0.80 3.35 5.41
C ALA A 81 0.50 3.88 4.76
N SER A 82 1.63 3.16 4.84
CA SER A 82 2.89 3.58 4.18
C SER A 82 2.92 3.37 2.65
N GLY A 83 1.85 2.85 2.05
CA GLY A 83 1.84 2.46 0.63
C GLY A 83 2.46 1.07 0.34
N LYS A 84 2.53 0.17 1.34
CA LYS A 84 3.08 -1.19 1.16
C LYS A 84 2.39 -2.02 0.06
N SER A 85 1.11 -1.79 -0.20
CA SER A 85 0.36 -2.51 -1.25
C SER A 85 1.00 -2.38 -2.61
N LEU A 86 1.40 -1.16 -2.96
CA LEU A 86 2.03 -0.88 -4.24
C LEU A 86 3.42 -1.55 -4.34
N ALA A 87 4.15 -1.68 -3.22
CA ALA A 87 5.48 -2.30 -3.20
C ALA A 87 5.47 -3.77 -3.65
N PHE A 88 4.43 -4.54 -3.31
CA PHE A 88 4.31 -5.94 -3.71
C PHE A 88 3.50 -6.15 -5.00
N ILE A 89 2.58 -5.24 -5.34
CA ILE A 89 1.80 -5.33 -6.58
C ILE A 89 2.67 -4.96 -7.80
N LEU A 90 3.51 -3.92 -7.72
CA LEU A 90 4.28 -3.45 -8.87
C LEU A 90 5.20 -4.51 -9.50
N PRO A 91 5.97 -5.31 -8.74
CA PRO A 91 6.78 -6.37 -9.32
C PRO A 91 5.94 -7.43 -10.06
N VAL A 92 4.73 -7.73 -9.56
CA VAL A 92 3.81 -8.68 -10.18
C VAL A 92 3.28 -8.11 -11.50
N LEU A 93 2.82 -6.86 -11.51
CA LEU A 93 2.37 -6.17 -12.73
C LEU A 93 3.50 -6.04 -13.76
N GLU A 94 4.71 -5.76 -13.29
CA GLU A 94 5.89 -5.70 -14.14
C GLU A 94 6.13 -7.05 -14.82
N LYS A 95 6.04 -8.17 -14.08
CA LYS A 95 6.17 -9.50 -14.66
C LYS A 95 5.09 -9.78 -15.71
N PHE A 96 3.83 -9.41 -15.44
CA PHE A 96 2.72 -9.55 -16.40
C PHE A 96 2.88 -8.70 -17.67
N CYS A 97 3.60 -7.58 -17.61
CA CYS A 97 3.91 -6.78 -18.80
C CYS A 97 4.83 -7.51 -19.78
N TYR A 98 5.70 -8.39 -19.29
CA TYR A 98 6.66 -9.15 -20.09
C TYR A 98 6.19 -10.56 -20.43
N ASP A 99 5.40 -11.18 -19.56
CA ASP A 99 4.93 -12.55 -19.70
C ASP A 99 3.44 -12.65 -19.36
N LYS A 100 2.62 -12.82 -20.39
CA LYS A 100 1.15 -12.96 -20.26
C LYS A 100 0.72 -14.28 -19.64
N ASN A 101 1.61 -15.27 -19.57
CA ASN A 101 1.34 -16.58 -18.95
C ASN A 101 1.83 -16.63 -17.50
N ALA A 102 2.41 -15.54 -16.98
CA ALA A 102 2.81 -15.46 -15.59
C ALA A 102 1.61 -15.68 -14.66
N THR A 103 1.86 -16.15 -13.45
CA THR A 103 0.84 -16.28 -12.41
C THR A 103 1.39 -15.73 -11.11
N ALA A 104 0.49 -15.26 -10.24
CA ALA A 104 0.85 -14.75 -8.92
C ALA A 104 -0.19 -15.20 -7.89
N LEU A 105 0.29 -15.55 -6.69
CA LEU A 105 -0.54 -15.92 -5.56
C LEU A 105 -0.41 -14.88 -4.46
N PHE A 106 -1.52 -14.25 -4.08
CA PHE A 106 -1.58 -13.37 -2.93
C PHE A 106 -2.25 -14.08 -1.77
N LEU A 107 -1.55 -14.19 -0.64
CA LEU A 107 -2.05 -14.79 0.59
C LEU A 107 -2.33 -13.71 1.62
N TYR A 108 -3.56 -13.69 2.14
CA TYR A 108 -3.99 -12.76 3.18
C TYR A 108 -4.57 -13.53 4.37
N PRO A 109 -4.36 -13.05 5.61
CA PRO A 109 -4.84 -13.74 6.81
C PRO A 109 -6.36 -13.67 6.99
N MET A 110 -7.03 -12.69 6.38
CA MET A 110 -8.47 -12.45 6.53
C MET A 110 -9.16 -12.40 5.19
N LYS A 111 -10.35 -13.03 5.08
CA LYS A 111 -11.19 -12.99 3.88
C LYS A 111 -11.49 -11.56 3.47
N ALA A 112 -11.97 -10.73 4.40
CA ALA A 112 -12.29 -9.31 4.13
C ALA A 112 -11.11 -8.55 3.53
N LEU A 113 -9.89 -8.76 4.06
CA LEU A 113 -8.69 -8.14 3.50
C LEU A 113 -8.41 -8.66 2.08
N SER A 114 -8.58 -9.96 1.81
CA SER A 114 -8.42 -10.49 0.45
C SER A 114 -9.40 -9.87 -0.54
N TYR A 115 -10.63 -9.57 -0.11
CA TYR A 115 -11.65 -8.90 -0.92
C TYR A 115 -11.26 -7.47 -1.26
N ASP A 116 -10.80 -6.70 -0.28
CA ASP A 116 -10.36 -5.31 -0.50
C ASP A 116 -9.17 -5.24 -1.45
N GLN A 117 -8.24 -6.18 -1.33
CA GLN A 117 -7.08 -6.26 -2.22
C GLN A 117 -7.48 -6.72 -3.63
N LEU A 118 -8.43 -7.66 -3.77
CA LEU A 118 -8.94 -8.08 -5.08
C LEU A 118 -9.63 -6.92 -5.81
N LYS A 119 -10.45 -6.12 -5.11
CA LYS A 119 -11.06 -4.93 -5.70
C LYS A 119 -10.01 -3.95 -6.22
N SER A 120 -8.94 -3.75 -5.45
CA SER A 120 -7.82 -2.90 -5.86
C SER A 120 -7.13 -3.42 -7.12
N LEU A 121 -7.00 -4.75 -7.28
CA LEU A 121 -6.46 -5.36 -8.50
C LEU A 121 -7.38 -5.14 -9.72
N TYR A 122 -8.70 -5.19 -9.55
CA TYR A 122 -9.64 -4.88 -10.65
C TYR A 122 -9.56 -3.43 -11.12
N ASP A 123 -9.35 -2.50 -10.19
CA ASP A 123 -9.15 -1.09 -10.56
C ASP A 123 -7.85 -0.90 -11.33
N VAL A 124 -6.76 -1.56 -10.91
CA VAL A 124 -5.48 -1.58 -11.65
C VAL A 124 -5.66 -2.21 -13.04
N GLU A 125 -6.35 -3.34 -13.13
CA GLU A 125 -6.61 -4.06 -14.39
C GLU A 125 -7.33 -3.15 -15.39
N ARG A 126 -8.39 -2.48 -14.94
CA ARG A 126 -9.16 -1.52 -15.73
C ARG A 126 -8.31 -0.33 -16.17
N ASP A 127 -7.58 0.28 -15.24
CA ASP A 127 -6.81 1.50 -15.51
C ASP A 127 -5.61 1.25 -16.43
N MET A 128 -5.01 0.06 -16.37
CA MET A 128 -3.87 -0.32 -17.20
C MET A 128 -4.24 -1.02 -18.52
N GLY A 129 -5.49 -1.45 -18.68
CA GLY A 129 -5.91 -2.29 -19.80
C GLY A 129 -5.11 -3.61 -19.85
N LEU A 130 -4.91 -4.23 -18.68
CA LEU A 130 -4.34 -5.57 -18.56
C LEU A 130 -5.47 -6.61 -18.45
N ALA A 131 -5.17 -7.86 -18.75
CA ALA A 131 -6.06 -8.98 -18.44
C ALA A 131 -5.38 -9.78 -17.32
N LEU A 132 -5.63 -9.38 -16.08
CA LEU A 132 -5.04 -10.04 -14.91
C LEU A 132 -5.82 -11.30 -14.53
N ASN A 133 -7.10 -11.36 -14.87
CA ASN A 133 -8.01 -12.46 -14.51
C ASN A 133 -7.96 -12.75 -12.99
N ALA A 134 -7.89 -11.68 -12.17
CA ALA A 134 -7.73 -11.82 -10.74
C ALA A 134 -8.97 -12.47 -10.11
N ALA A 135 -8.76 -13.46 -9.25
CA ALA A 135 -9.82 -14.16 -8.54
C ALA A 135 -9.42 -14.43 -7.09
N SER A 136 -10.41 -14.53 -6.20
CA SER A 136 -10.21 -14.94 -4.81
C SER A 136 -11.03 -16.19 -4.51
N MET A 137 -10.42 -17.20 -3.91
CA MET A 137 -11.16 -18.37 -3.43
C MET A 137 -12.21 -18.02 -2.37
N ALA A 138 -12.10 -16.85 -1.72
CA ALA A 138 -13.11 -16.40 -0.79
C ALA A 138 -14.46 -16.08 -1.46
N GLN A 139 -14.46 -15.75 -2.76
CA GLN A 139 -15.65 -15.46 -3.59
C GLN A 139 -16.34 -16.70 -4.16
N MET A 140 -15.63 -17.83 -4.21
CA MET A 140 -16.22 -19.07 -4.68
C MET A 140 -17.21 -19.53 -3.61
N SER A 141 -18.49 -19.60 -4.00
CA SER A 141 -19.55 -20.14 -3.13
C SER A 141 -19.06 -21.47 -2.55
N PRO A 142 -19.26 -21.73 -1.24
CA PRO A 142 -19.12 -23.09 -0.78
C PRO A 142 -20.08 -23.93 -1.62
N PHE A 143 -19.57 -25.01 -2.20
CA PHE A 143 -20.37 -26.01 -2.88
C PHE A 143 -21.61 -26.37 -2.05
#